data_AF-A0A8H6SLB7-F1
#
_entry.id   AF-A0A8H6SLB7-F1
#
_cell.length_a   1.000
_cell.length_b   1.000
_cell.length_c   1.000
_cell.angle_alpha   90.00
_cell.angle_beta   90.00
_cell.angle_gamma   90.00
#
_symmetry.space_group_name_H-M   'P 1'
#
loop_
_entity.id
_entity.type
_entity.pdbx_description
1 polymer ?
#
loop_
_entity_poly.entity_id
_entity_poly.type
_entity_poly.pdbx_seq_one_letter_code
_entity_poly.pdbx_strand_id
1 'polypeptide(L)'
;MHQPSPLPPHYFAIFAIYEPILTTLGFLGALLDPKSTHDNQAPWPSGRPPDSFPLATKLTIVQLGHVSGLLGLLNVCLLSTARAHLSLQPALQEKIVSALLTPLLVGDIVHIYLTLWALGDHRFDLRNWSPMLVVTIVGGISLLIPRLCWVLGIARYVDSRDGPPSPKS
;
A
#
# COMPACT_ATOMS: atom_id res chain seq x y z
N MET A 1 -5.03 -15.18 -27.50
CA MET A 1 -4.54 -15.89 -26.30
C MET A 1 -3.87 -14.87 -25.40
N HIS A 2 -4.31 -14.70 -24.16
CA HIS A 2 -3.63 -13.82 -23.21
C HIS A 2 -2.36 -14.55 -22.75
N GLN A 3 -1.18 -13.96 -22.98
CA GLN A 3 0.05 -14.58 -22.50
C GLN A 3 0.07 -14.57 -20.97
N PRO A 4 0.44 -15.69 -20.32
CA PRO A 4 0.62 -15.73 -18.88
C PRO A 4 1.66 -14.66 -18.47
N SER A 5 1.35 -13.86 -17.45
CA SER A 5 2.24 -12.80 -16.98
C SER A 5 2.33 -12.82 -15.45
N PRO A 6 3.52 -12.56 -14.89
CA PRO A 6 3.69 -12.27 -13.45
C PRO A 6 2.87 -11.07 -12.97
N LEU A 7 2.51 -10.14 -13.86
CA LEU A 7 1.69 -8.96 -13.56
C LEU A 7 0.41 -8.96 -14.42
N PRO A 8 -0.53 -9.88 -14.15
CA PRO A 8 -1.79 -9.95 -14.89
C PRO A 8 -2.66 -8.70 -14.60
N PRO A 9 -3.69 -8.43 -15.44
CA PRO A 9 -4.45 -7.19 -15.37
C PRO A 9 -5.09 -6.87 -14.01
N HIS A 10 -5.50 -7.87 -13.23
CA HIS A 10 -6.13 -7.66 -11.93
C HIS A 10 -5.13 -7.19 -10.87
N TYR A 11 -3.92 -7.77 -10.79
CA TYR A 11 -2.87 -7.27 -9.90
C TYR A 11 -2.37 -5.90 -10.33
N PHE A 12 -2.28 -5.66 -11.64
CA PHE A 12 -1.97 -4.33 -12.15
C PHE A 12 -3.03 -3.30 -11.74
N ALA A 13 -4.32 -3.62 -11.86
CA ALA A 13 -5.39 -2.70 -11.46
C ALA A 13 -5.33 -2.38 -9.96
N ILE A 14 -4.97 -3.35 -9.12
CA ILE A 14 -4.84 -3.13 -7.67
C ILE A 14 -3.63 -2.24 -7.37
N PHE A 15 -2.44 -2.62 -7.81
CA PHE A 15 -1.20 -1.96 -7.37
C PHE A 15 -0.80 -0.74 -8.19
N ALA A 16 -1.22 -0.64 -9.45
CA ALA A 16 -0.88 0.49 -10.34
C ALA A 16 -2.04 1.48 -10.55
N ILE A 17 -3.22 1.22 -9.99
CA ILE A 17 -4.38 2.12 -10.09
C ILE A 17 -5.01 2.36 -8.71
N TYR A 18 -5.58 1.32 -8.09
CA TYR A 18 -6.29 1.46 -6.82
C TYR A 18 -5.39 1.96 -5.69
N GLU A 19 -4.23 1.33 -5.47
CA GLU A 19 -3.27 1.73 -4.45
C GLU A 19 -2.76 3.18 -4.65
N PRO A 20 -2.29 3.58 -5.85
CA PRO A 20 -1.89 4.96 -6.11
C PRO A 20 -2.98 6.00 -5.89
N ILE A 21 -4.24 5.67 -6.21
CA ILE A 21 -5.37 6.55 -5.90
C ILE A 21 -5.50 6.71 -4.38
N LEU A 22 -5.48 5.61 -3.63
CA LEU A 22 -5.60 5.62 -2.18
C LEU A 22 -4.49 6.45 -1.52
N THR A 23 -3.23 6.23 -1.91
CA THR A 23 -2.08 6.96 -1.36
C THR A 23 -2.08 8.43 -1.75
N THR A 24 -2.54 8.76 -2.96
CA THR A 24 -2.68 10.15 -3.44
C THR A 24 -3.78 10.88 -2.67
N LEU A 25 -4.92 10.23 -2.42
CA LEU A 25 -5.98 10.81 -1.60
C LEU A 25 -5.50 11.07 -0.16
N GLY A 26 -4.74 10.14 0.43
CA GLY A 26 -4.11 10.33 1.73
C GLY A 26 -3.15 11.53 1.74
N PHE A 27 -2.33 11.67 0.70
CA PHE A 27 -1.44 12.83 0.54
C PHE A 27 -2.22 14.15 0.42
N LEU A 28 -3.23 14.20 -0.45
CA LEU A 28 -4.04 15.39 -0.66
C LEU A 28 -4.77 15.80 0.62
N GLY A 29 -5.30 14.83 1.38
CA GLY A 29 -5.89 15.10 2.69
C GLY A 29 -4.92 15.77 3.66
N ALA A 30 -3.70 15.22 3.80
CA ALA A 30 -2.66 15.78 4.64
C ALA A 30 -2.18 17.17 4.18
N LEU A 31 -2.18 17.42 2.87
CA LEU A 31 -1.74 18.69 2.29
C LEU A 31 -2.80 19.79 2.45
N LEU A 32 -4.07 19.46 2.19
CA LEU A 32 -5.19 20.42 2.20
C LEU A 32 -5.68 20.72 3.62
N ASP A 33 -5.78 19.70 4.48
CA ASP A 33 -6.21 19.84 5.88
C ASP A 33 -5.38 18.92 6.80
N PRO A 34 -4.14 19.32 7.14
CA PRO A 34 -3.27 18.54 8.01
C PRO A 34 -3.82 18.41 9.43
N LYS A 35 -4.63 19.37 9.90
CA LYS A 35 -5.22 19.33 11.24
C LYS A 35 -6.28 18.24 11.31
N SER A 36 -7.25 18.24 10.37
CA SER A 36 -8.26 17.18 10.32
C SER A 36 -7.62 15.81 10.09
N THR A 37 -6.61 15.72 9.22
CA THR A 37 -5.87 14.48 8.97
C THR A 37 -5.21 13.93 10.24
N HIS A 38 -4.60 14.82 11.05
CA HIS A 38 -4.02 14.47 12.35
C HIS A 38 -5.07 14.07 13.37
N ASP A 39 -6.11 14.88 13.52
CA ASP A 39 -7.12 14.71 14.57
C ASP A 39 -7.96 13.44 14.36
N ASN A 40 -8.01 12.95 13.12
CA ASN A 40 -8.63 11.68 12.80
C ASN A 40 -7.68 10.47 12.93
N GLN A 41 -6.39 10.60 13.28
CA GLN A 41 -5.51 9.42 13.39
C GLN A 41 -5.91 8.47 14.53
N ALA A 42 -6.47 8.98 15.62
CA ALA A 42 -6.89 8.19 16.78
C ALA A 42 -8.02 8.89 17.56
N PRO A 43 -8.78 8.16 18.38
CA PRO A 43 -9.74 8.75 19.30
C PRO A 43 -9.06 9.67 20.33
N TRP A 44 -9.71 10.78 20.67
CA TRP A 44 -9.22 11.70 21.68
C TRP A 44 -9.75 11.30 23.06
N PRO A 45 -8.91 11.22 24.12
CA PRO A 45 -9.36 10.87 25.47
C PRO A 45 -10.45 11.80 26.01
N SER A 46 -10.42 13.08 25.65
CA SER A 46 -11.40 14.10 26.01
C SER A 46 -12.60 14.18 25.04
N GLY A 47 -12.69 13.30 24.05
CA GLY A 47 -13.72 13.31 23.00
C GLY A 47 -13.59 14.46 22.00
N ARG A 48 -12.62 15.36 22.16
CA ARG A 48 -12.35 16.47 21.23
C ARG A 48 -10.85 16.72 21.06
N PRO A 49 -10.39 17.03 19.83
CA PRO A 49 -9.02 17.47 19.59
C PRO A 49 -8.77 18.87 20.18
N PRO A 50 -7.50 19.23 20.48
CA PRO A 50 -7.11 20.60 20.76
C PRO A 50 -7.41 21.55 19.59
N ASP A 51 -7.65 22.82 19.90
CA ASP A 51 -7.91 23.86 18.88
C ASP A 51 -6.62 24.24 18.14
N SER A 52 -5.48 24.22 18.83
CA SER A 52 -4.18 24.58 18.26
C SER A 52 -3.42 23.36 17.74
N PHE A 53 -2.70 23.56 16.64
CA PHE A 53 -1.97 22.53 15.92
C PHE A 53 -0.51 22.97 15.77
N PRO A 54 0.43 22.41 16.54
CA PRO A 54 1.84 22.84 16.52
C PRO A 54 2.44 22.75 15.12
N LEU A 55 3.33 23.69 14.79
CA LEU A 55 3.99 23.72 13.48
C LEU A 55 4.77 22.43 13.18
N ALA A 56 5.43 21.85 14.19
CA ALA A 56 6.12 20.57 14.05
C ALA A 56 5.16 19.45 13.63
N THR A 57 4.02 19.33 14.30
CA THR A 57 2.97 18.35 13.96
C THR A 57 2.45 18.56 12.54
N LYS A 58 2.24 19.82 12.12
CA LYS A 58 1.87 20.15 10.75
C LYS A 58 2.86 19.61 9.73
N LEU A 59 4.16 19.87 9.95
CA LEU A 59 5.21 19.41 9.05
C LEU A 59 5.28 17.88 9.02
N THR A 60 5.20 17.21 10.17
CA THR A 60 5.21 15.74 10.25
C THR A 60 4.06 15.12 9.47
N ILE A 61 2.84 15.65 9.60
CA ILE A 61 1.65 15.11 8.92
C ILE A 61 1.73 15.32 7.40
N VAL A 62 2.16 16.50 6.95
CA VAL A 62 2.35 16.78 5.53
C VAL A 62 3.45 15.89 4.94
N GLN A 63 4.57 15.70 5.66
CA GLN A 63 5.66 14.83 5.22
C GLN A 63 5.24 13.36 5.16
N LEU A 64 4.46 12.88 6.14
CA LEU A 64 3.88 11.54 6.12
C LEU A 64 2.98 11.35 4.90
N GLY A 65 2.06 12.30 4.64
CA GLY A 65 1.22 12.28 3.45
C GLY A 65 2.05 12.27 2.16
N HIS A 66 3.09 13.09 2.08
CA HIS A 66 3.98 13.14 0.91
C HIS A 66 4.68 11.80 0.65
N VAL A 67 5.24 11.16 1.68
CA VAL A 67 5.89 9.85 1.54
C VAL A 67 4.89 8.79 1.06
N SER A 68 3.66 8.79 1.59
CA SER A 68 2.58 7.93 1.11
C SER A 68 2.29 8.17 -0.38
N GLY A 69 2.08 9.42 -0.78
CA GLY A 69 1.84 9.78 -2.20
C GLY A 69 2.99 9.36 -3.12
N LEU A 70 4.24 9.52 -2.67
CA LEU A 70 5.43 9.11 -3.41
C LEU A 70 5.47 7.59 -3.65
N LEU A 71 5.12 6.76 -2.66
CA LEU A 71 5.04 5.31 -2.83
C LEU A 71 4.02 4.91 -3.89
N GLY A 72 2.85 5.56 -3.91
CA GLY A 72 1.85 5.37 -4.97
C GLY A 72 2.39 5.72 -6.35
N LEU A 73 3.08 6.86 -6.48
CA LEU A 73 3.69 7.27 -7.75
C LEU A 73 4.75 6.26 -8.22
N LEU A 74 5.60 5.76 -7.31
CA LEU A 74 6.58 4.72 -7.61
C LEU A 74 5.90 3.45 -8.14
N ASN A 75 4.78 3.03 -7.55
CA ASN A 75 4.03 1.88 -8.03
C ASN A 75 3.49 2.09 -9.45
N VAL A 76 2.87 3.24 -9.74
CA VAL A 76 2.38 3.56 -11.09
C VAL A 76 3.53 3.46 -12.09
N CYS A 77 4.65 4.15 -11.82
CA CYS A 77 5.78 4.20 -12.73
C CYS A 77 6.40 2.82 -12.96
N LEU A 78 6.81 2.13 -11.89
CA LEU A 78 7.53 0.86 -12.00
C LEU A 78 6.68 -0.26 -12.58
N LEU A 79 5.41 -0.37 -12.16
CA LEU A 79 4.52 -1.41 -12.68
C LEU A 79 4.11 -1.15 -14.13
N SER A 80 3.89 0.12 -14.51
CA SER A 80 3.62 0.49 -15.90
C SER A 80 4.82 0.18 -16.80
N THR A 81 6.03 0.54 -16.38
CA THR A 81 7.26 0.22 -17.09
C THR A 81 7.46 -1.29 -17.20
N ALA A 82 7.28 -2.04 -16.10
CA ALA A 82 7.43 -3.49 -16.11
C ALA A 82 6.42 -4.15 -17.05
N ARG A 83 5.16 -3.68 -17.07
CA ARG A 83 4.13 -4.22 -17.95
C ARG A 83 4.40 -3.90 -19.43
N ALA A 84 4.85 -2.69 -19.72
CA ALA A 84 5.09 -2.23 -21.09
C ALA A 84 6.35 -2.84 -21.72
N HIS A 85 7.43 -3.01 -20.95
CA HIS A 85 8.75 -3.33 -21.49
C HIS A 85 9.27 -4.72 -21.16
N LEU A 86 8.69 -5.43 -20.19
CA LEU A 86 9.19 -6.74 -19.73
C LEU A 86 8.21 -7.89 -20.01
N SER A 87 7.16 -7.66 -20.79
CA SER A 87 6.16 -8.69 -21.11
C SER A 87 6.74 -9.92 -21.81
N LEU A 88 7.82 -9.73 -22.58
CA LEU A 88 8.55 -10.82 -23.26
C LEU A 88 9.61 -11.49 -22.38
N GLN A 89 9.86 -10.98 -21.17
CA GLN A 89 10.87 -11.48 -20.23
C GLN A 89 10.22 -11.74 -18.87
N PRO A 90 9.35 -12.75 -18.75
CA PRO A 90 8.54 -12.96 -17.55
C PRO A 90 9.40 -13.19 -16.29
N ALA A 91 10.51 -13.92 -16.39
CA ALA A 91 11.46 -14.08 -15.28
C ALA A 91 11.99 -12.73 -14.74
N LEU A 92 12.30 -11.78 -15.63
CA LEU A 92 12.81 -10.46 -15.26
C LEU A 92 11.67 -9.56 -14.74
N GLN A 93 10.49 -9.62 -15.37
CA GLN A 93 9.30 -8.93 -14.90
C GLN A 93 8.93 -9.36 -13.48
N GLU A 94 8.94 -10.66 -13.19
CA GLU A 94 8.66 -11.20 -11.86
C GLU A 94 9.68 -10.69 -10.83
N LYS A 95 10.98 -10.71 -11.14
CA LYS A 95 12.03 -10.22 -10.24
C LYS A 95 11.85 -8.74 -9.89
N ILE A 96 11.58 -7.89 -10.88
CA ILE A 96 11.40 -6.45 -10.66
C ILE A 96 10.12 -6.17 -9.87
N VAL A 97 9.01 -6.81 -10.23
CA VAL A 97 7.75 -6.65 -9.49
C VAL A 97 7.88 -7.19 -8.07
N SER A 98 8.62 -8.29 -7.86
CA SER A 98 8.89 -8.83 -6.52
C SER A 98 9.75 -7.91 -5.66
N ALA A 99 10.77 -7.28 -6.26
CA ALA A 99 11.63 -6.30 -5.59
C ALA A 99 10.84 -5.05 -5.13
N LEU A 100 9.70 -4.75 -5.78
CA LEU A 100 8.79 -3.69 -5.38
C LEU A 100 7.75 -4.15 -4.35
N LEU A 101 7.03 -5.25 -4.63
CA LEU A 101 5.89 -5.67 -3.83
C LEU A 101 6.30 -6.36 -2.52
N THR A 102 7.48 -6.99 -2.44
CA THR A 102 7.90 -7.67 -1.19
C THR A 102 8.18 -6.67 -0.07
N PRO A 103 8.95 -5.57 -0.26
CA PRO A 103 9.10 -4.55 0.76
C PRO A 103 7.76 -3.89 1.15
N LEU A 104 6.87 -3.65 0.18
CA LEU A 104 5.55 -3.11 0.47
C LEU A 104 4.69 -4.06 1.30
N LEU A 105 4.82 -5.38 1.13
CA LEU A 105 4.13 -6.37 1.96
C LEU A 105 4.60 -6.30 3.42
N VAL A 106 5.92 -6.16 3.62
CA VAL A 106 6.47 -5.90 4.95
C VAL A 106 5.92 -4.58 5.50
N GLY A 107 5.86 -3.54 4.67
CA GLY A 107 5.25 -2.25 4.99
C GLY A 107 3.81 -2.37 5.46
N ASP A 108 2.95 -3.09 4.73
CA ASP A 108 1.55 -3.31 5.09
C ASP A 108 1.40 -3.97 6.47
N ILE A 109 2.17 -5.05 6.72
CA ILE A 109 2.16 -5.78 7.99
C ILE A 109 2.62 -4.89 9.14
N VAL A 110 3.75 -4.21 8.97
CA VAL A 110 4.34 -3.34 9.99
C VAL A 110 3.42 -2.15 10.26
N HIS A 111 2.83 -1.55 9.23
CA HIS A 111 1.94 -0.41 9.36
C HIS A 111 0.66 -0.75 10.14
N ILE A 112 0.00 -1.86 9.81
CA ILE A 112 -1.18 -2.34 10.55
C ILE A 112 -0.79 -2.69 12.00
N TYR A 113 0.30 -3.43 12.19
CA TYR A 113 0.76 -3.82 13.52
C TYR A 113 1.05 -2.60 14.40
N LEU A 114 1.84 -1.63 13.91
CA LEU A 114 2.19 -0.43 14.66
C LEU A 114 0.97 0.43 14.96
N THR A 115 0.01 0.52 14.04
CA THR A 115 -1.24 1.25 14.26
C THR A 115 -2.06 0.61 15.38
N LEU A 116 -2.26 -0.71 15.34
CA LEU A 116 -3.00 -1.43 16.38
C LEU A 116 -2.27 -1.41 17.73
N TRP A 117 -0.94 -1.50 17.72
CA TRP A 117 -0.11 -1.36 18.92
C TRP A 117 -0.24 0.04 19.54
N ALA A 118 -0.15 1.09 18.72
CA ALA A 118 -0.25 2.48 19.17
C ALA A 118 -1.64 2.83 19.73
N LEU A 119 -2.71 2.20 19.22
CA LEU A 119 -4.06 2.36 19.76
C LEU A 119 -4.26 1.74 21.15
N GLY A 120 -3.35 0.86 21.59
CA GLY A 120 -3.45 0.22 22.90
C GLY A 120 -4.80 -0.49 23.08
N ASP A 121 -5.50 -0.20 24.17
CA ASP A 121 -6.78 -0.84 24.50
C ASP A 121 -7.92 -0.48 23.53
N HIS A 122 -7.78 0.59 22.74
CA HIS A 122 -8.78 1.00 21.75
C HIS A 122 -8.66 0.28 20.40
N ARG A 123 -7.68 -0.61 20.25
CA ARG A 123 -7.38 -1.31 18.98
C ARG A 123 -8.50 -2.18 18.43
N PHE A 124 -9.49 -2.57 19.24
CA PHE A 124 -10.65 -3.35 18.80
C PHE A 124 -11.99 -2.64 19.04
N ASP A 125 -11.95 -1.36 19.38
CA ASP A 125 -13.15 -0.53 19.54
C ASP A 125 -13.62 0.01 18.17
N LEU A 126 -14.02 -0.92 17.30
CA LEU A 126 -14.35 -0.65 15.89
C LEU A 126 -15.44 0.42 15.71
N ARG A 127 -16.32 0.57 16.70
CA ARG A 127 -17.43 1.55 16.64
C ARG A 127 -16.96 2.98 16.79
N ASN A 128 -15.84 3.19 17.48
CA ASN A 128 -15.27 4.50 17.74
C ASN A 128 -14.07 4.82 16.83
N TRP A 129 -13.83 3.99 15.82
CA TRP A 129 -12.81 4.29 14.82
C TRP A 129 -13.21 5.50 13.99
N SER A 130 -12.29 6.44 13.89
CA SER A 130 -12.41 7.57 12.97
C SER A 130 -12.40 7.08 11.52
N PRO A 131 -12.91 7.88 10.56
CA PRO A 131 -12.84 7.55 9.14
C PRO A 131 -11.41 7.28 8.66
N MET A 132 -10.43 8.04 9.16
CA MET A 132 -9.02 7.83 8.80
C MET A 132 -8.51 6.49 9.32
N LEU A 133 -8.84 6.11 10.56
CA LEU A 133 -8.40 4.82 11.11
C LEU A 133 -9.03 3.64 10.37
N VAL A 134 -10.31 3.75 9.99
CA VAL A 134 -10.97 2.77 9.12
C VAL A 134 -10.22 2.64 7.79
N VAL A 135 -9.90 3.75 7.13
CA VAL A 135 -9.16 3.74 5.86
C VAL A 135 -7.76 3.14 6.05
N THR A 136 -7.05 3.48 7.12
CA THR A 136 -5.72 2.95 7.42
C THR A 136 -5.75 1.43 7.62
N ILE A 137 -6.63 0.91 8.46
CA ILE A 137 -6.67 -0.53 8.75
C ILE A 137 -7.34 -1.32 7.61
N VAL A 138 -8.54 -0.93 7.18
CA VAL A 138 -9.29 -1.66 6.15
C VAL A 138 -8.64 -1.50 4.78
N GLY A 139 -8.17 -0.30 4.44
CA GLY A 139 -7.38 -0.06 3.23
C GLY A 139 -6.02 -0.77 3.27
N GLY A 140 -5.37 -0.81 4.44
CA GLY A 140 -4.17 -1.63 4.62
C GLY A 140 -4.43 -3.11 4.36
N ILE A 141 -5.53 -3.66 4.90
CA ILE A 141 -5.93 -5.06 4.67
C ILE A 141 -6.29 -5.31 3.20
N SER A 142 -6.98 -4.36 2.55
CA SER A 142 -7.38 -4.50 1.15
C SER A 142 -6.19 -4.53 0.18
N LEU A 143 -5.03 -4.00 0.57
CA LEU A 143 -3.77 -4.11 -0.16
C LEU A 143 -2.92 -5.30 0.28
N LEU A 144 -2.87 -5.57 1.60
CA LEU A 144 -2.14 -6.69 2.18
C LEU A 144 -2.54 -8.03 1.57
N ILE A 145 -3.84 -8.31 1.47
CA ILE A 145 -4.33 -9.60 0.97
C ILE A 145 -3.89 -9.86 -0.48
N PRO A 146 -4.18 -8.97 -1.45
CA PRO A 146 -3.67 -9.14 -2.81
C PRO A 146 -2.14 -9.25 -2.86
N ARG A 147 -1.42 -8.48 -2.04
CA ARG A 147 0.05 -8.48 -2.06
C ARG A 147 0.62 -9.79 -1.56
N LEU A 148 0.03 -10.36 -0.50
CA LEU A 148 0.35 -11.69 -0.01
C LEU A 148 0.03 -12.76 -1.08
N CYS A 149 -1.14 -12.70 -1.71
CA CYS A 149 -1.50 -13.59 -2.81
C CYS A 149 -0.49 -13.51 -3.97
N TRP A 150 -0.05 -12.29 -4.32
CA TRP A 150 0.95 -12.10 -5.37
C TRP A 150 2.29 -12.73 -4.98
N VAL A 151 2.80 -12.47 -3.77
CA VAL A 151 4.07 -13.06 -3.29
C VAL A 151 4.01 -14.58 -3.25
N LEU A 152 2.87 -15.16 -2.86
CA LEU A 152 2.65 -16.61 -2.85
C LEU A 152 2.41 -17.21 -4.24
N GLY A 153 2.37 -16.40 -5.31
CA GLY A 153 2.18 -16.89 -6.67
C GLY A 153 0.75 -17.29 -7.01
N ILE A 154 -0.25 -16.80 -6.25
CA ILE A 154 -1.66 -17.10 -6.46
C ILE A 154 -2.20 -16.26 -7.62
N ALA A 155 -2.97 -16.88 -8.51
CA ALA A 155 -3.65 -16.24 -9.66
C ALA A 155 -2.74 -15.47 -10.64
N ARG A 156 -1.44 -15.79 -10.71
CA ARG A 156 -0.48 -15.24 -11.69
C ARG A 156 0.45 -16.32 -12.23
N TYR A 157 1.15 -16.00 -13.31
CA TYR A 157 2.28 -16.80 -13.78
C TYR A 157 3.47 -16.66 -12.82
N VAL A 158 4.16 -17.77 -12.57
CA VAL A 158 5.40 -17.85 -11.77
C VAL A 158 6.45 -18.57 -12.61
N ASP A 159 7.54 -17.90 -12.97
CA ASP A 159 8.54 -18.41 -13.93
C ASP A 159 9.15 -19.74 -13.46
N SER A 160 9.45 -19.87 -12.16
CA SER A 160 10.01 -21.10 -11.59
C SER A 160 9.03 -22.28 -11.52
N ARG A 161 7.72 -22.02 -11.60
CA ARG A 161 6.64 -23.04 -11.50
C ARG A 161 6.09 -23.40 -12.87
N ASP A 162 5.88 -22.39 -13.71
CA ASP A 162 5.14 -22.48 -14.97
C ASP A 162 6.05 -22.33 -16.20
N GLY A 163 7.32 -21.95 -16.00
CA GLY A 163 8.31 -21.80 -17.05
C GLY A 163 8.80 -23.15 -17.61
N PRO A 164 9.40 -23.14 -18.81
CA PRO A 164 10.01 -24.32 -19.37
C PRO A 164 11.11 -24.84 -18.43
N PRO A 165 11.26 -26.16 -18.29
CA PRO A 165 12.27 -26.74 -17.40
C PRO A 165 13.66 -26.22 -17.79
N SER A 166 14.38 -25.70 -16.79
CA SER A 166 15.75 -25.23 -17.00
C SER A 166 16.59 -26.39 -17.54
N PRO A 167 17.40 -26.18 -18.61
CA PRO A 167 18.31 -27.22 -19.08
C PRO A 167 19.22 -27.62 -17.92
N LYS A 168 19.26 -28.91 -17.61
CA LYS A 168 20.16 -29.46 -16.60
C LYS A 168 21.59 -29.17 -17.05
N SER A 169 22.30 -28.33 -16.32
CA SER A 169 23.74 -28.10 -16.45
C SER A 169 24.53 -29.29 -15.95
#